data_AF-A0A2E4PMQ3-F1
#
_entry.id   AF-A0A2E4PMQ3-F1
#
_cell.length_a   1.000
_cell.length_b   1.000
_cell.length_c   1.000
_cell.angle_alpha   90.00
_cell.angle_beta   90.00
_cell.angle_gamma   90.00
#
_symmetry.space_group_name_H-M   'P 1'
#
loop_
_entity.id
_entity.type
_entity.pdbx_description
1 polymer ?
#
loop_
_entity_poly.entity_id
_entity_poly.type
_entity_poly.pdbx_seq_one_letter_code
_entity_poly.pdbx_strand_id
1 'polypeptide(L)'
;MNPPLLQFNNKGIYCAQADVYIDPWRPVKNAIITHGHADHSRWGHQNYITHHTNIPIIKHRLGAIHVTGKNWNETFTVNNVKFSLHPAGHIIGSAQVRVEYKGEVWVFTGDYKTEEDGIAVPYEVVKCHTFITECTFGLPVFKWAPQAEVMHSINQWWNENKAEGKTSILFGYSLGKAQRLLKHLDTNIGKIYTHGAIENMNNVIRPMVALPETTLITRDTNKEDISGNLVLAPPSAHGTTWIRKMAPFVTGTASGWMAFRGARRRRAIDKGFVLSDHCDWDGLLSSIKATGAEKIICTHGYTDIFSKYLRELGYDARTEMTQYEGENAEMNKEEDLEK
;
A
#
# COMPACT_ATOMS: atom_id res chain seq x y z
N MET A 1 -17.32 9.34 31.69
CA MET A 1 -17.56 9.07 30.26
C MET A 1 -17.20 7.62 30.00
N ASN A 2 -18.02 6.89 29.24
CA ASN A 2 -17.64 5.54 28.81
C ASN A 2 -16.42 5.63 27.88
N PRO A 3 -15.48 4.66 27.94
CA PRO A 3 -14.35 4.65 27.03
C PRO A 3 -14.83 4.51 25.57
N PRO A 4 -14.13 5.11 24.59
CA PRO A 4 -14.48 4.95 23.18
C PRO A 4 -14.31 3.49 22.73
N LEU A 5 -15.07 3.10 21.69
CA LEU A 5 -15.09 1.72 21.17
C LEU A 5 -13.71 1.26 20.69
N LEU A 6 -12.96 2.16 20.04
CA LEU A 6 -11.56 1.97 19.68
C LEU A 6 -10.69 3.00 20.38
N GLN A 7 -9.54 2.54 20.90
CA GLN A 7 -8.55 3.36 21.61
C GLN A 7 -7.16 3.14 21.03
N PHE A 8 -6.36 4.20 20.99
CA PHE A 8 -4.95 4.11 20.61
C PHE A 8 -4.12 3.90 21.87
N ASN A 9 -3.22 2.92 21.84
CA ASN A 9 -2.26 2.69 22.90
C ASN A 9 -0.90 2.29 22.32
N ASN A 10 0.09 2.00 23.18
CA ASN A 10 1.45 1.66 22.74
C ASN A 10 1.59 0.35 21.94
N LYS A 11 0.51 -0.41 21.77
CA LYS A 11 0.45 -1.62 20.93
C LYS A 11 -0.37 -1.41 19.66
N GLY A 12 -1.13 -0.33 19.50
CA GLY A 12 -1.95 -0.06 18.31
C GLY A 12 -3.39 0.32 18.63
N ILE A 13 -4.31 0.02 17.71
CA ILE A 13 -5.74 0.31 17.84
C ILE A 13 -6.42 -0.84 18.59
N TYR A 14 -7.02 -0.55 19.73
CA TYR A 14 -7.55 -1.55 20.67
C TYR A 14 -9.06 -1.42 20.88
N CYS A 15 -9.78 -2.52 20.69
CA CYS A 15 -11.17 -2.66 21.11
C CYS A 15 -11.25 -3.39 22.45
N ALA A 16 -11.37 -2.62 23.55
CA ALA A 16 -11.38 -3.19 24.90
C ALA A 16 -12.55 -4.15 25.15
N GLN A 17 -13.73 -3.88 24.58
CA GLN A 17 -14.92 -4.74 24.72
C GLN A 17 -14.72 -6.12 24.06
N ALA A 18 -13.89 -6.20 23.00
CA ALA A 18 -13.61 -7.43 22.28
C ALA A 18 -12.32 -8.13 22.75
N ASP A 19 -11.41 -7.43 23.43
CA ASP A 19 -10.00 -7.85 23.62
C ASP A 19 -9.32 -8.21 22.29
N VAL A 20 -9.45 -7.29 21.32
CA VAL A 20 -8.93 -7.42 19.95
C VAL A 20 -8.19 -6.14 19.56
N TYR A 21 -7.04 -6.31 18.91
CA TYR A 21 -6.30 -5.22 18.29
C TYR A 21 -6.48 -5.23 16.77
N ILE A 22 -6.38 -4.05 16.16
CA ILE A 22 -6.35 -3.86 14.71
C ILE A 22 -4.97 -3.31 14.34
N ASP A 23 -4.28 -3.96 13.41
CA ASP A 23 -2.90 -3.69 12.98
C ASP A 23 -1.91 -3.38 14.13
N PRO A 24 -1.79 -4.25 15.14
CA PRO A 24 -0.97 -3.97 16.30
C PRO A 24 0.53 -3.92 15.99
N TRP A 25 1.23 -2.98 16.64
CA TRP A 25 2.67 -2.76 16.51
C TRP A 25 3.52 -3.75 17.31
N ARG A 26 2.91 -4.42 18.29
CA ARG A 26 3.58 -5.33 19.24
C ARG A 26 2.79 -6.65 19.37
N PRO A 27 3.44 -7.74 19.81
CA PRO A 27 2.77 -9.00 20.12
C PRO A 27 1.50 -8.84 20.99
N VAL A 28 0.40 -9.47 20.56
CA VAL A 28 -0.91 -9.46 21.22
C VAL A 28 -1.57 -10.84 21.05
N LYS A 29 -2.66 -11.08 21.79
CA LYS A 29 -3.43 -12.31 21.68
C LYS A 29 -4.22 -12.40 20.38
N ASN A 30 -5.01 -11.37 20.05
CA ASN A 30 -5.88 -11.35 18.87
C ASN A 30 -5.61 -10.10 18.04
N ALA A 31 -5.23 -10.28 16.77
CA ALA A 31 -4.96 -9.21 15.83
C ALA A 31 -5.83 -9.36 14.57
N ILE A 32 -6.57 -8.32 14.21
CA ILE A 32 -7.15 -8.17 12.88
C ILE A 32 -6.15 -7.38 12.03
N ILE A 33 -5.75 -7.95 10.89
CA ILE A 33 -4.78 -7.36 9.97
C ILE A 33 -5.49 -6.85 8.71
N THR A 34 -5.36 -5.56 8.43
CA THR A 34 -5.95 -4.90 7.26
C THR A 34 -5.32 -5.41 5.96
N HIS A 35 -3.99 -5.48 5.90
CA HIS A 35 -3.27 -5.87 4.68
C HIS A 35 -1.84 -6.33 4.98
N GLY A 36 -1.15 -6.78 3.92
CA GLY A 36 0.13 -7.48 4.03
C GLY A 36 1.38 -6.61 4.12
N HIS A 37 1.33 -5.29 4.28
CA HIS A 37 2.54 -4.45 4.46
C HIS A 37 3.18 -4.60 5.85
N ALA A 38 4.44 -4.16 5.98
CA ALA A 38 5.32 -4.53 7.10
C ALA A 38 4.96 -3.87 8.43
N ASP A 39 4.49 -2.65 8.27
CA ASP A 39 4.09 -1.71 9.29
C ASP A 39 2.71 -2.04 9.87
N HIS A 40 1.89 -2.80 9.13
CA HIS A 40 0.56 -3.30 9.52
C HIS A 40 0.56 -4.77 9.96
N SER A 41 1.21 -5.65 9.20
CA SER A 41 1.25 -7.10 9.47
C SER A 41 2.54 -7.47 10.19
N ARG A 42 2.53 -7.37 11.53
CA ARG A 42 3.70 -7.65 12.38
C ARG A 42 3.68 -9.07 12.95
N TRP A 43 4.87 -9.57 13.27
CA TRP A 43 5.07 -10.92 13.80
C TRP A 43 4.75 -11.00 15.31
N GLY A 44 4.52 -12.21 15.80
CA GLY A 44 4.43 -12.52 17.23
C GLY A 44 3.03 -12.43 17.85
N HIS A 45 1.97 -12.17 17.07
CA HIS A 45 0.61 -12.29 17.60
C HIS A 45 0.22 -13.77 17.72
N GLN A 46 -0.66 -14.10 18.68
CA GLN A 46 -1.09 -15.50 18.85
C GLN A 46 -2.12 -15.91 17.79
N ASN A 47 -3.10 -15.05 17.52
CA ASN A 47 -4.14 -15.27 16.52
C ASN A 47 -4.22 -14.08 15.56
N TYR A 48 -4.21 -14.39 14.26
CA TYR A 48 -4.39 -13.43 13.17
C TYR A 48 -5.75 -13.63 12.51
N ILE A 49 -6.46 -12.55 12.21
CA ILE A 49 -7.66 -12.54 11.36
C ILE A 49 -7.40 -11.57 10.21
N THR A 50 -7.63 -12.00 8.98
CA THR A 50 -7.49 -11.12 7.80
C THR A 50 -8.38 -11.62 6.66
N HIS A 51 -8.36 -10.94 5.52
CA HIS A 51 -9.08 -11.41 4.34
C HIS A 51 -8.45 -12.69 3.76
N HIS A 52 -9.24 -13.60 3.19
CA HIS A 52 -8.74 -14.87 2.64
C HIS A 52 -7.58 -14.70 1.66
N THR A 53 -7.66 -13.72 0.76
CA THR A 53 -6.59 -13.46 -0.24
C THR A 53 -5.34 -12.82 0.35
N ASN A 54 -5.40 -12.28 1.58
CA ASN A 54 -4.22 -11.77 2.27
C ASN A 54 -3.45 -12.87 3.03
N ILE A 55 -4.05 -14.04 3.28
CA ILE A 55 -3.42 -15.14 4.03
C ILE A 55 -2.09 -15.61 3.39
N PRO A 56 -2.03 -15.92 2.08
CA PRO A 56 -0.77 -16.35 1.47
C PRO A 56 0.32 -15.28 1.56
N ILE A 57 -0.08 -14.01 1.44
CA ILE A 57 0.81 -12.85 1.50
C ILE A 57 1.42 -12.72 2.89
N ILE A 58 0.61 -12.70 3.95
CA ILE A 58 1.13 -12.55 5.31
C ILE A 58 1.89 -13.80 5.78
N LYS A 59 1.51 -15.00 5.33
CA LYS A 59 2.29 -16.23 5.61
C LYS A 59 3.66 -16.22 4.94
N HIS A 60 3.74 -15.75 3.69
CA HIS A 60 5.02 -15.60 3.00
C HIS A 60 5.99 -14.70 3.78
N ARG A 61 5.44 -13.66 4.41
CA ARG A 61 6.23 -12.67 5.15
C ARG A 61 6.56 -13.06 6.58
N LEU A 62 5.58 -13.57 7.31
CA LEU A 62 5.66 -13.83 8.76
C LEU A 62 6.03 -15.28 9.08
N GLY A 63 6.04 -16.16 8.07
CA GLY A 63 6.27 -17.58 8.25
C GLY A 63 5.06 -18.30 8.83
N ALA A 64 5.31 -19.27 9.71
CA ALA A 64 4.27 -20.07 10.33
C ALA A 64 3.51 -19.25 11.39
N ILE A 65 2.24 -18.96 11.12
CA ILE A 65 1.33 -18.22 12.01
C ILE A 65 -0.05 -18.90 12.07
N HIS A 66 -0.77 -18.70 13.18
CA HIS A 66 -2.18 -19.07 13.30
C HIS A 66 -3.05 -17.95 12.73
N VAL A 67 -3.59 -18.17 11.52
CA VAL A 67 -4.38 -17.18 10.79
C VAL A 67 -5.71 -17.74 10.32
N THR A 68 -6.77 -16.98 10.54
CA THR A 68 -8.13 -17.24 10.08
C THR A 68 -8.51 -16.23 9.00
N GLY A 69 -9.11 -16.71 7.92
CA GLY A 69 -9.65 -15.88 6.85
C GLY A 69 -11.09 -15.47 7.09
N LYS A 70 -11.44 -14.28 6.64
CA LYS A 70 -12.81 -13.79 6.50
C LYS A 70 -13.04 -13.27 5.10
N ASN A 71 -14.23 -13.48 4.55
CA ASN A 71 -14.61 -12.83 3.29
C ASN A 71 -14.93 -11.36 3.54
N TRP A 72 -14.78 -10.53 2.51
CA TRP A 72 -15.38 -9.20 2.56
C TRP A 72 -16.89 -9.30 2.82
N ASN A 73 -17.41 -8.36 3.60
CA ASN A 73 -18.80 -8.32 4.04
C ASN A 73 -19.25 -9.49 4.95
N GLU A 74 -18.37 -10.46 5.24
CA GLU A 74 -18.63 -11.49 6.24
C GLU A 74 -18.56 -10.88 7.65
N THR A 75 -19.64 -11.06 8.40
CA THR A 75 -19.73 -10.62 9.79
C THR A 75 -19.23 -11.70 10.74
N PHE A 76 -18.44 -11.32 11.74
CA PHE A 76 -18.09 -12.16 12.87
C PHE A 76 -18.20 -11.40 14.19
N THR A 77 -18.30 -12.11 15.32
CA THR A 77 -18.50 -11.51 16.64
C THR A 77 -17.48 -11.99 17.65
N VAL A 78 -16.95 -11.06 18.45
CA VAL A 78 -16.08 -11.33 19.59
C VAL A 78 -16.60 -10.53 20.78
N ASN A 79 -16.99 -11.19 21.88
CA ASN A 79 -17.51 -10.57 23.11
C ASN A 79 -18.59 -9.50 22.85
N ASN A 80 -19.57 -9.83 22.00
CA ASN A 80 -20.70 -8.97 21.57
C ASN A 80 -20.32 -7.77 20.69
N VAL A 81 -19.07 -7.62 20.27
CA VAL A 81 -18.65 -6.66 19.25
C VAL A 81 -18.70 -7.34 17.89
N LYS A 82 -19.37 -6.71 16.94
CA LYS A 82 -19.50 -7.18 15.57
C LYS A 82 -18.40 -6.57 14.70
N PHE A 83 -17.70 -7.42 13.95
CA PHE A 83 -16.65 -7.04 13.02
C PHE A 83 -17.00 -7.49 11.61
N SER A 84 -16.54 -6.74 10.61
CA SER A 84 -16.53 -7.16 9.21
C SER A 84 -15.35 -6.51 8.48
N LEU A 85 -14.88 -7.19 7.42
CA LEU A 85 -13.83 -6.67 6.54
C LEU A 85 -14.48 -6.13 5.26
N HIS A 86 -14.00 -5.00 4.76
CA HIS A 86 -14.51 -4.37 3.53
C HIS A 86 -13.37 -4.01 2.59
N PRO A 87 -13.53 -4.05 1.26
CA PRO A 87 -12.45 -3.72 0.33
C PRO A 87 -11.85 -2.33 0.59
N ALA A 88 -10.51 -2.25 0.68
CA ALA A 88 -9.79 -0.97 0.83
C ALA A 88 -9.21 -0.44 -0.50
N GLY A 89 -9.21 -1.22 -1.58
CA GLY A 89 -8.64 -0.81 -2.85
C GLY A 89 -7.11 -0.71 -2.89
N HIS A 90 -6.39 -0.75 -1.77
CA HIS A 90 -4.95 -0.49 -1.71
C HIS A 90 -4.06 -1.54 -2.42
N ILE A 91 -4.12 -2.79 -1.95
CA ILE A 91 -3.38 -3.93 -2.50
C ILE A 91 -4.25 -5.20 -2.47
N ILE A 92 -3.76 -6.29 -3.05
CA ILE A 92 -4.48 -7.58 -3.00
C ILE A 92 -4.73 -8.00 -1.55
N GLY A 93 -6.01 -8.21 -1.24
CA GLY A 93 -6.46 -8.61 0.10
C GLY A 93 -6.50 -7.49 1.13
N SER A 94 -6.22 -6.23 0.76
CA SER A 94 -6.36 -5.11 1.69
C SER A 94 -7.82 -4.89 2.06
N ALA A 95 -8.07 -4.68 3.35
CA ALA A 95 -9.39 -4.48 3.89
C ALA A 95 -9.45 -3.36 4.93
N GLN A 96 -10.55 -2.61 4.90
CA GLN A 96 -11.02 -1.79 6.00
C GLN A 96 -11.62 -2.70 7.07
N VAL A 97 -11.52 -2.31 8.33
CA VAL A 97 -12.11 -3.02 9.48
C VAL A 97 -13.27 -2.20 10.02
N ARG A 98 -14.49 -2.72 9.86
CA ARG A 98 -15.70 -2.16 10.46
C ARG A 98 -15.93 -2.81 11.83
N VAL A 99 -16.19 -1.98 12.83
CA VAL A 99 -16.43 -2.40 14.23
C VAL A 99 -17.74 -1.79 14.70
N GLU A 100 -18.67 -2.63 15.16
CA GLU A 100 -20.00 -2.21 15.62
C GLU A 100 -20.28 -2.73 17.03
N TYR A 101 -20.73 -1.84 17.90
CA TYR A 101 -21.19 -2.19 19.24
C TYR A 101 -22.33 -1.27 19.67
N LYS A 102 -23.47 -1.87 20.08
CA LYS A 102 -24.66 -1.13 20.56
C LYS A 102 -25.13 0.00 19.62
N GLY A 103 -25.04 -0.23 18.31
CA GLY A 103 -25.46 0.72 17.27
C GLY A 103 -24.38 1.75 16.88
N GLU A 104 -23.31 1.91 17.66
CA GLU A 104 -22.17 2.74 17.27
C GLU A 104 -21.27 1.97 16.29
N VAL A 105 -20.83 2.64 15.23
CA VAL A 105 -20.04 2.04 14.13
C VAL A 105 -18.77 2.85 13.90
N TRP A 106 -17.64 2.17 13.98
CA TRP A 106 -16.31 2.69 13.68
C TRP A 106 -15.75 1.96 12.47
N VAL A 107 -14.99 2.65 11.63
CA VAL A 107 -14.26 2.05 10.52
C VAL A 107 -12.81 2.51 10.60
N PHE A 108 -11.89 1.55 10.55
CA PHE A 108 -10.48 1.82 10.29
C PHE A 108 -10.15 1.41 8.86
N THR A 109 -9.63 2.34 8.07
CA THR A 109 -9.38 2.10 6.64
C THR A 109 -8.21 1.15 6.39
N GLY A 110 -7.22 1.12 7.28
CA GLY A 110 -5.86 0.76 6.89
C GLY A 110 -5.35 1.74 5.83
N ASP A 111 -4.46 1.28 4.97
CA ASP A 111 -4.10 1.99 3.75
C ASP A 111 -5.14 1.72 2.66
N TYR A 112 -5.48 2.75 1.88
CA TYR A 112 -6.59 2.67 0.92
C TYR A 112 -6.40 3.62 -0.27
N LYS A 113 -6.91 3.25 -1.43
CA LYS A 113 -7.05 4.14 -2.60
C LYS A 113 -8.42 4.00 -3.23
N THR A 114 -8.91 5.09 -3.80
CA THR A 114 -10.18 5.13 -4.53
C THR A 114 -10.06 4.74 -6.00
N GLU A 115 -8.84 4.78 -6.58
CA GLU A 115 -8.60 4.41 -7.97
C GLU A 115 -8.76 2.89 -8.15
N GLU A 116 -9.63 2.48 -9.09
CA GLU A 116 -9.73 1.09 -9.53
C GLU A 116 -8.54 0.73 -10.42
N ASP A 117 -7.58 -0.01 -9.86
CA ASP A 117 -6.32 -0.31 -10.55
C ASP A 117 -6.33 -1.60 -11.37
N GLY A 118 -7.43 -2.37 -11.32
CA GLY A 118 -7.56 -3.67 -11.99
C GLY A 118 -6.76 -4.81 -11.34
N ILE A 119 -6.25 -4.62 -10.13
CA ILE A 119 -5.51 -5.60 -9.32
C ILE A 119 -6.15 -5.80 -7.95
N ALA A 120 -6.30 -4.72 -7.19
CA ALA A 120 -6.99 -4.76 -5.90
C ALA A 120 -8.50 -4.70 -6.11
N VAL A 121 -9.26 -5.31 -5.20
CA VAL A 121 -10.72 -5.16 -5.23
C VAL A 121 -11.06 -3.70 -4.91
N PRO A 122 -11.89 -3.03 -5.73
CA PRO A 122 -12.17 -1.60 -5.60
C PRO A 122 -12.61 -1.21 -4.19
N TYR A 123 -12.20 -0.03 -3.74
CA TYR A 123 -12.57 0.52 -2.45
C TYR A 123 -14.10 0.59 -2.27
N GLU A 124 -14.59 0.08 -1.14
CA GLU A 124 -16.01 0.09 -0.78
C GLU A 124 -16.29 1.18 0.25
N VAL A 125 -17.27 2.04 0.01
CA VAL A 125 -17.67 3.05 1.01
C VAL A 125 -18.44 2.38 2.14
N VAL A 126 -17.94 2.51 3.38
CA VAL A 126 -18.60 2.01 4.59
C VAL A 126 -19.17 3.17 5.42
N LYS A 127 -20.50 3.16 5.63
CA LYS A 127 -21.15 4.15 6.50
C LYS A 127 -20.76 3.93 7.97
N CYS A 128 -20.35 5.00 8.66
CA CYS A 128 -19.90 4.92 10.04
C CYS A 128 -20.10 6.24 10.79
N HIS A 129 -19.98 6.19 12.12
CA HIS A 129 -20.04 7.37 12.98
C HIS A 129 -18.64 7.97 13.19
N THR A 130 -17.63 7.09 13.30
CA THR A 130 -16.22 7.47 13.43
C THR A 130 -15.39 6.78 12.35
N PHE A 131 -14.63 7.57 11.59
CA PHE A 131 -13.78 7.10 10.51
C PHE A 131 -12.30 7.36 10.86
N ILE A 132 -11.53 6.29 11.02
CA ILE A 132 -10.08 6.35 11.24
C ILE A 132 -9.41 6.14 9.87
N THR A 133 -8.77 7.18 9.36
CA THR A 133 -8.20 7.21 8.00
C THR A 133 -6.70 7.42 8.03
N GLU A 134 -5.99 6.84 7.07
CA GLU A 134 -4.63 7.27 6.75
C GLU A 134 -4.61 8.68 6.11
N CYS A 135 -3.48 9.37 6.19
CA CYS A 135 -3.28 10.70 5.58
C CYS A 135 -1.89 10.83 4.91
N THR A 136 -1.38 9.76 4.29
CA THR A 136 -0.06 9.73 3.66
C THR A 136 0.15 10.91 2.71
N PHE A 137 -0.88 11.24 1.93
CA PHE A 137 -0.90 12.36 0.98
C PHE A 137 -1.93 13.44 1.35
N GLY A 138 -2.04 13.74 2.65
CA GLY A 138 -2.95 14.75 3.21
C GLY A 138 -2.53 16.22 2.96
N LEU A 139 -2.05 16.56 1.75
CA LEU A 139 -1.81 17.94 1.32
C LEU A 139 -2.46 18.21 -0.06
N PRO A 140 -3.03 19.41 -0.31
CA PRO A 140 -3.71 19.73 -1.58
C PRO A 140 -2.86 19.61 -2.85
N VAL A 141 -1.53 19.62 -2.70
CA VAL A 141 -0.59 19.47 -3.83
C VAL A 141 -0.54 18.03 -4.36
N PHE A 142 -0.92 17.05 -3.56
CA PHE A 142 -1.03 15.68 -4.03
C PHE A 142 -2.35 15.52 -4.75
N LYS A 143 -2.23 15.37 -6.07
CA LYS A 143 -3.33 15.12 -6.97
C LYS A 143 -2.86 14.12 -8.02
N TRP A 144 -3.52 12.98 -8.09
CA TRP A 144 -3.11 11.93 -9.00
C TRP A 144 -3.55 12.25 -10.44
N ALA A 145 -2.61 12.04 -11.37
CA ALA A 145 -2.99 11.95 -12.77
C ALA A 145 -3.77 10.64 -13.00
N PRO A 146 -4.69 10.60 -13.98
CA PRO A 146 -5.38 9.37 -14.34
C PRO A 146 -4.38 8.23 -14.59
N GLN A 147 -4.67 7.04 -14.05
CA GLN A 147 -3.77 5.89 -14.16
C GLN A 147 -3.37 5.60 -15.61
N ALA A 148 -4.34 5.66 -16.53
CA ALA A 148 -4.10 5.38 -17.95
C ALA A 148 -3.01 6.29 -18.55
N GLU A 149 -2.96 7.57 -18.18
CA GLU A 149 -1.95 8.52 -18.67
C GLU A 149 -0.56 8.19 -18.12
N VAL A 150 -0.49 7.81 -16.84
CA VAL A 150 0.77 7.42 -16.19
C VAL A 150 1.30 6.12 -16.80
N MET A 151 0.45 5.12 -17.01
CA MET A 151 0.83 3.85 -17.62
C MET A 151 1.22 4.03 -19.09
N HIS A 152 0.53 4.88 -19.84
CA HIS A 152 0.94 5.27 -21.19
C HIS A 152 2.34 5.88 -21.20
N SER A 153 2.62 6.81 -20.27
CA SER A 153 3.92 7.45 -20.15
C SER A 153 5.05 6.46 -19.79
N ILE A 154 4.75 5.46 -18.96
CA ILE A 154 5.71 4.38 -18.62
C ILE A 154 6.01 3.52 -19.84
N ASN A 155 4.99 3.08 -20.57
CA ASN A 155 5.15 2.25 -21.76
C ASN A 155 5.87 3.00 -22.89
N GLN A 156 5.56 4.29 -23.09
CA GLN A 156 6.29 5.14 -24.03
C GLN A 156 7.77 5.24 -23.65
N TRP A 157 8.07 5.53 -22.39
CA TRP A 157 9.45 5.60 -21.88
C TRP A 157 10.21 4.28 -22.07
N TRP A 158 9.56 3.14 -21.81
CA TRP A 158 10.17 1.84 -22.07
C TRP A 158 10.45 1.63 -23.56
N ASN A 159 9.50 1.94 -24.43
CA ASN A 159 9.65 1.80 -25.88
C ASN A 159 10.80 2.67 -26.43
N GLU A 160 10.94 3.91 -25.95
CA GLU A 160 12.04 4.81 -26.30
C GLU A 160 13.39 4.24 -25.87
N ASN A 161 13.52 3.79 -24.62
CA ASN A 161 14.75 3.16 -24.14
C ASN A 161 15.10 1.90 -24.93
N LYS A 162 14.10 1.09 -25.29
CA LYS A 162 14.29 -0.10 -26.12
C LYS A 162 14.86 0.25 -27.48
N ALA A 163 14.35 1.29 -28.14
CA ALA A 163 14.87 1.76 -29.43
C ALA A 163 16.33 2.19 -29.36
N GLU A 164 16.78 2.65 -28.19
CA GLU A 164 18.18 3.03 -27.90
C GLU A 164 19.02 1.86 -27.35
N GLY A 165 18.47 0.65 -27.24
CA GLY A 165 19.14 -0.53 -26.69
C GLY A 165 19.39 -0.46 -25.17
N LYS A 166 18.74 0.46 -24.45
CA LYS A 166 18.90 0.66 -23.01
C LYS A 166 17.88 -0.14 -22.20
N THR A 167 18.32 -0.76 -21.11
CA THR A 167 17.42 -1.44 -20.17
C THR A 167 16.61 -0.42 -19.38
N SER A 168 15.28 -0.60 -19.29
CA SER A 168 14.43 0.21 -18.42
C SER A 168 14.32 -0.43 -17.04
N ILE A 169 14.87 0.19 -16.00
CA ILE A 169 14.72 -0.30 -14.61
C ILE A 169 13.65 0.54 -13.92
N LEU A 170 12.50 -0.06 -13.65
CA LEU A 170 11.36 0.60 -13.03
C LEU A 170 11.19 0.14 -11.59
N PHE A 171 11.30 1.08 -10.65
CA PHE A 171 11.21 0.83 -9.23
C PHE A 171 9.78 0.95 -8.70
N GLY A 172 9.38 -0.06 -7.93
CA GLY A 172 8.12 -0.12 -7.19
C GLY A 172 8.18 -1.17 -6.08
N TYR A 173 7.41 -0.97 -5.01
CA TYR A 173 7.38 -1.91 -3.88
C TYR A 173 7.04 -3.34 -4.30
N SER A 174 7.64 -4.30 -3.60
CA SER A 174 7.46 -5.73 -3.87
C SER A 174 6.03 -6.25 -3.73
N LEU A 175 5.19 -5.59 -2.92
CA LEU A 175 3.78 -5.89 -2.73
C LEU A 175 2.94 -4.64 -3.01
N GLY A 176 2.01 -4.73 -3.97
CA GLY A 176 1.16 -3.62 -4.42
C GLY A 176 1.68 -3.02 -5.72
N LYS A 177 2.56 -2.03 -5.62
CA LYS A 177 3.03 -1.21 -6.74
C LYS A 177 3.62 -2.02 -7.88
N ALA A 178 4.48 -3.01 -7.60
CA ALA A 178 5.06 -3.85 -8.65
C ALA A 178 4.00 -4.64 -9.44
N GLN A 179 3.00 -5.20 -8.77
CA GLN A 179 1.91 -5.94 -9.43
C GLN A 179 1.00 -5.02 -10.22
N ARG A 180 0.70 -3.83 -9.68
CA ARG A 180 -0.05 -2.79 -10.39
C ARG A 180 0.68 -2.33 -11.65
N LEU A 181 1.97 -2.05 -11.56
CA LEU A 181 2.79 -1.73 -12.74
C LEU A 181 2.76 -2.87 -13.75
N LEU A 182 3.06 -4.09 -13.29
CA LEU A 182 3.13 -5.29 -14.13
C LEU A 182 1.83 -5.52 -14.92
N LYS A 183 0.67 -5.29 -14.30
CA LYS A 183 -0.66 -5.42 -14.94
C LYS A 183 -0.83 -4.59 -16.20
N HIS A 184 -0.21 -3.41 -16.24
CA HIS A 184 -0.45 -2.37 -17.25
C HIS A 184 0.74 -2.14 -18.19
N LEU A 185 1.82 -2.90 -18.02
CA LEU A 185 2.94 -2.88 -18.95
C LEU A 185 2.55 -3.56 -20.28
N ASP A 186 2.89 -2.92 -21.39
CA ASP A 186 2.65 -3.46 -22.73
C ASP A 186 3.68 -4.54 -23.07
N THR A 187 3.27 -5.79 -22.92
CA THR A 187 4.12 -6.96 -23.20
C THR A 187 4.57 -7.10 -24.66
N ASN A 188 3.99 -6.34 -25.60
CA ASN A 188 4.47 -6.31 -26.99
C ASN A 188 5.76 -5.52 -27.15
N ILE A 189 6.06 -4.60 -26.22
CA ILE A 189 7.30 -3.82 -26.25
C ILE A 189 8.48 -4.75 -26.03
N GLY A 190 8.42 -5.70 -25.11
CA GLY A 190 9.53 -6.63 -24.85
C GLY A 190 9.28 -7.55 -23.65
N LYS A 191 10.35 -8.23 -23.22
CA LYS A 191 10.30 -9.09 -22.03
C LYS A 191 10.29 -8.25 -20.76
N ILE A 192 9.64 -8.76 -19.72
CA ILE A 192 9.65 -8.17 -18.39
C ILE A 192 10.46 -9.08 -17.47
N TYR A 193 11.49 -8.50 -16.87
CA TYR A 193 12.34 -9.13 -15.89
C TYR A 193 12.02 -8.61 -14.49
N THR A 194 12.30 -9.42 -13.47
CA THR A 194 11.99 -9.07 -12.08
C THR A 194 13.19 -9.31 -11.16
N HIS A 195 13.32 -8.44 -10.17
CA HIS A 195 14.13 -8.70 -8.99
C HIS A 195 13.49 -9.80 -8.14
N GLY A 196 14.30 -10.62 -7.46
CA GLY A 196 13.82 -11.76 -6.67
C GLY A 196 12.77 -11.42 -5.61
N ALA A 197 12.90 -10.28 -4.94
CA ALA A 197 11.89 -9.82 -3.98
C ALA A 197 10.50 -9.62 -4.60
N ILE A 198 10.43 -9.09 -5.84
CA ILE A 198 9.17 -8.92 -6.57
C ILE A 198 8.68 -10.27 -7.09
N GLU A 199 9.56 -11.07 -7.67
CA GLU A 199 9.16 -12.37 -8.23
C GLU A 199 8.62 -13.32 -7.16
N ASN A 200 9.25 -13.36 -5.99
CA ASN A 200 8.79 -14.16 -4.86
C ASN A 200 7.36 -13.77 -4.45
N MET A 201 7.06 -12.47 -4.40
CA MET A 201 5.72 -11.98 -4.10
C MET A 201 4.75 -12.23 -5.25
N ASN A 202 5.16 -12.07 -6.50
CA ASN A 202 4.37 -12.43 -7.67
C ASN A 202 3.96 -13.90 -7.62
N ASN A 203 4.87 -14.82 -7.28
CA ASN A 203 4.57 -16.25 -7.16
C ASN A 203 3.49 -16.55 -6.10
N VAL A 204 3.47 -15.79 -5.00
CA VAL A 204 2.41 -15.88 -3.98
C VAL A 204 1.07 -15.36 -4.53
N ILE A 205 1.11 -14.35 -5.39
CA ILE A 205 -0.06 -13.61 -5.88
C ILE A 205 -0.69 -14.23 -7.14
N ARG A 206 0.11 -14.82 -8.04
CA ARG A 206 -0.32 -15.38 -9.33
C ARG A 206 -1.51 -16.36 -9.24
N PRO A 207 -1.66 -17.18 -8.18
CA PRO A 207 -2.86 -18.01 -8.01
C PRO A 207 -4.16 -17.23 -7.80
N MET A 208 -4.08 -15.95 -7.41
CA MET A 208 -5.21 -15.09 -7.07
C MET A 208 -5.51 -14.03 -8.14
N VAL A 209 -4.51 -13.62 -8.92
CA VAL A 209 -4.62 -12.56 -9.93
C VAL A 209 -3.77 -12.89 -11.16
N ALA A 210 -4.34 -12.67 -12.35
CA ALA A 210 -3.63 -12.79 -13.62
C ALA A 210 -2.63 -11.62 -13.79
N LEU A 211 -1.35 -11.96 -13.78
CA LEU A 211 -0.23 -11.05 -14.03
C LEU A 211 0.52 -11.50 -15.30
N PRO A 212 1.00 -10.57 -16.13
CA PRO A 212 1.93 -10.90 -17.22
C PRO A 212 3.09 -11.81 -16.80
N GLU A 213 3.58 -12.59 -17.76
CA GLU A 213 4.76 -13.43 -17.57
C GLU A 213 5.99 -12.59 -17.25
N THR A 214 6.80 -13.06 -16.32
CA THR A 214 8.04 -12.40 -15.89
C THR A 214 9.19 -13.39 -15.86
N THR A 215 10.40 -12.90 -16.10
CA THR A 215 11.63 -13.70 -15.97
C THR A 215 12.43 -13.24 -14.77
N LEU A 216 12.64 -14.13 -13.80
CA LEU A 216 13.51 -13.85 -12.65
C LEU A 216 14.94 -13.58 -13.11
N ILE A 217 15.50 -12.45 -12.68
CA ILE A 217 16.92 -12.19 -12.85
C ILE A 217 17.72 -13.01 -11.83
N THR A 218 18.58 -13.90 -12.33
CA THR A 218 19.52 -14.71 -11.54
C THR A 218 20.97 -14.27 -11.78
N ARG A 219 21.93 -15.08 -11.31
CA ARG A 219 23.35 -14.89 -11.61
C ARG A 219 23.70 -15.29 -13.05
N ASP A 220 22.92 -16.21 -13.63
CA ASP A 220 23.15 -16.78 -14.96
C ASP A 220 22.40 -16.02 -16.06
N THR A 221 21.62 -14.99 -15.72
CA THR A 221 20.94 -14.14 -16.70
C THR A 221 21.98 -13.30 -17.46
N ASN A 222 22.07 -13.50 -18.77
CA ASN A 222 22.98 -12.72 -19.61
C ASN A 222 22.52 -11.28 -19.76
N LYS A 223 23.48 -10.38 -19.85
CA LYS A 223 23.24 -8.94 -20.00
C LYS A 223 22.54 -8.62 -21.32
N GLU A 224 22.95 -9.32 -22.39
CA GLU A 224 22.45 -9.15 -23.75
C GLU A 224 20.96 -9.48 -23.84
N ASP A 225 20.48 -10.44 -23.04
CA ASP A 225 19.06 -10.82 -22.96
C ASP A 225 18.19 -9.75 -22.29
N ILE A 226 18.79 -8.92 -21.43
CA ILE A 226 18.10 -7.85 -20.68
C ILE A 226 18.09 -6.54 -21.47
N SER A 227 19.08 -6.31 -22.34
CA SER A 227 19.23 -5.07 -23.11
C SER A 227 17.94 -4.70 -23.86
N GLY A 228 17.44 -3.47 -23.66
CA GLY A 228 16.20 -3.00 -24.28
C GLY A 228 14.90 -3.54 -23.66
N ASN A 229 14.97 -4.41 -22.67
CA ASN A 229 13.80 -4.94 -21.95
C ASN A 229 13.58 -4.17 -20.62
N LEU A 230 12.48 -4.47 -19.95
CA LEU A 230 12.12 -3.82 -18.68
C LEU A 230 12.46 -4.71 -17.49
N VAL A 231 12.97 -4.11 -16.43
CA VAL A 231 13.26 -4.74 -15.15
C VAL A 231 12.43 -4.07 -14.06
N LEU A 232 11.54 -4.82 -13.40
CA LEU A 232 10.87 -4.38 -12.17
C LEU A 232 11.74 -4.72 -10.96
N ALA A 233 12.03 -3.72 -10.13
CA ALA A 233 12.86 -3.88 -8.94
C ALA A 233 12.31 -3.10 -7.73
N PRO A 234 12.55 -3.55 -6.48
CA PRO A 234 12.23 -2.74 -5.32
C PRO A 234 13.13 -1.49 -5.26
N PRO A 235 12.68 -0.37 -4.64
CA PRO A 235 13.50 0.82 -4.49
C PRO A 235 14.88 0.56 -3.84
N SER A 236 14.97 -0.42 -2.93
CA SER A 236 16.23 -0.80 -2.28
C SER A 236 17.30 -1.39 -3.22
N ALA A 237 16.95 -1.74 -4.46
CA ALA A 237 17.92 -2.16 -5.47
C ALA A 237 18.65 -0.97 -6.12
N HIS A 238 18.12 0.24 -5.99
CA HIS A 238 18.71 1.44 -6.56
C HIS A 238 20.12 1.70 -6.00
N GLY A 239 21.06 2.12 -6.85
CA GLY A 239 22.46 2.37 -6.47
C GLY A 239 23.32 1.14 -6.16
N THR A 240 22.73 -0.06 -6.02
CA THR A 240 23.47 -1.28 -5.70
C THR A 240 24.30 -1.79 -6.89
N THR A 241 25.22 -2.72 -6.63
CA THR A 241 25.98 -3.39 -7.72
C THR A 241 25.10 -4.28 -8.59
N TRP A 242 23.90 -4.67 -8.12
CA TRP A 242 22.97 -5.53 -8.85
C TRP A 242 22.47 -4.88 -10.14
N ILE A 243 22.22 -3.57 -10.17
CA ILE A 243 21.76 -2.88 -11.39
C ILE A 243 22.89 -2.68 -12.43
N ARG A 244 24.17 -2.71 -12.02
CA ARG A 244 25.31 -2.45 -12.92
C ARG A 244 25.41 -3.46 -14.05
N LYS A 245 24.97 -4.70 -13.85
CA LYS A 245 24.96 -5.74 -14.89
C LYS A 245 23.97 -5.47 -16.03
N MET A 246 23.08 -4.49 -15.85
CA MET A 246 22.04 -4.12 -16.81
C MET A 246 22.43 -2.90 -17.66
N ALA A 247 23.65 -2.38 -17.48
CA ALA A 247 24.12 -1.18 -18.18
C ALA A 247 24.31 -1.43 -19.69
N PRO A 248 23.91 -0.55 -20.62
CA PRO A 248 23.30 0.75 -20.35
C PRO A 248 21.86 0.59 -19.87
N PHE A 249 21.51 1.31 -18.81
CA PHE A 249 20.16 1.34 -18.26
C PHE A 249 19.70 2.77 -18.04
N VAL A 250 18.38 2.95 -17.96
CA VAL A 250 17.72 4.17 -17.51
C VAL A 250 16.79 3.81 -16.36
N THR A 251 16.81 4.62 -15.30
CA THR A 251 16.03 4.38 -14.09
C THR A 251 14.73 5.16 -14.08
N GLY A 252 13.66 4.50 -13.64
CA GLY A 252 12.35 5.10 -13.41
C GLY A 252 11.80 4.70 -12.05
N THR A 253 11.02 5.56 -11.41
CA THR A 253 10.33 5.22 -10.14
C THR A 253 8.86 5.64 -10.19
N ALA A 254 7.98 4.75 -9.72
CA ALA A 254 6.55 5.00 -9.61
C ALA A 254 6.15 5.17 -8.13
N SER A 255 5.90 6.41 -7.71
CA SER A 255 5.62 6.77 -6.31
C SER A 255 4.82 8.07 -6.23
N GLY A 256 3.94 8.23 -5.23
CA GLY A 256 3.21 9.48 -5.03
C GLY A 256 4.15 10.66 -4.75
N TRP A 257 5.32 10.39 -4.15
CA TRP A 257 6.37 11.38 -3.90
C TRP A 257 6.96 12.00 -5.16
N MET A 258 6.79 11.36 -6.33
CA MET A 258 7.28 11.90 -7.60
C MET A 258 6.51 13.15 -8.05
N ALA A 259 5.44 13.53 -7.34
CA ALA A 259 4.77 14.82 -7.48
C ALA A 259 5.69 16.00 -7.11
N PHE A 260 6.68 15.78 -6.23
CA PHE A 260 7.67 16.81 -5.89
C PHE A 260 8.94 16.68 -6.72
N ARG A 261 9.37 17.79 -7.32
CA ARG A 261 10.68 17.87 -8.02
C ARG A 261 11.87 17.55 -7.11
N GLY A 262 11.80 17.94 -5.84
CA GLY A 262 12.86 17.70 -4.85
C GLY A 262 13.08 16.21 -4.54
N ALA A 263 12.04 15.37 -4.56
CA ALA A 263 12.17 13.93 -4.32
C ALA A 263 12.95 13.25 -5.47
N ARG A 264 12.69 13.65 -6.72
CA ARG A 264 13.41 13.13 -7.91
C ARG A 264 14.91 13.42 -7.84
N ARG A 265 15.27 14.67 -7.49
CA ARG A 265 16.67 15.10 -7.41
C ARG A 265 17.43 14.39 -6.29
N ARG A 266 16.82 14.22 -5.11
CA ARG A 266 17.46 13.54 -3.97
C ARG A 266 17.79 12.08 -4.28
N ARG A 267 16.91 11.40 -5.02
CA ARG A 267 17.09 9.98 -5.37
C ARG A 267 17.97 9.72 -6.59
N ALA A 268 18.47 10.74 -7.28
CA ALA A 268 19.27 10.58 -8.52
C ALA A 268 18.61 9.66 -9.58
N ILE A 269 17.28 9.69 -9.69
CA ILE A 269 16.50 8.91 -10.65
C ILE A 269 16.32 9.69 -11.95
N ASP A 270 16.42 9.02 -13.11
CA ASP A 270 16.28 9.67 -14.42
C ASP A 270 14.82 10.08 -14.71
N LYS A 271 13.84 9.23 -14.37
CA LYS A 271 12.41 9.45 -14.63
C LYS A 271 11.51 9.19 -13.41
N GLY A 272 10.65 10.15 -13.05
CA GLY A 272 9.64 9.98 -12.00
C GLY A 272 8.22 9.87 -12.58
N PHE A 273 7.47 8.87 -12.13
CA PHE A 273 6.07 8.64 -12.47
C PHE A 273 5.21 8.81 -11.21
N VAL A 274 4.24 9.72 -11.27
CA VAL A 274 3.34 10.01 -10.14
C VAL A 274 2.25 8.95 -10.11
N LEU A 275 2.50 7.87 -9.37
CA LEU A 275 1.58 6.76 -9.18
C LEU A 275 1.64 6.35 -7.72
N SER A 276 0.53 6.44 -7.01
CA SER A 276 0.43 6.07 -5.59
C SER A 276 -0.59 4.97 -5.39
N ASP A 277 -0.32 4.07 -4.46
CA ASP A 277 -1.31 3.07 -4.01
C ASP A 277 -2.20 3.57 -2.87
N HIS A 278 -2.16 4.87 -2.58
CA HIS A 278 -2.93 5.54 -1.54
C HIS A 278 -3.80 6.65 -2.14
N CYS A 279 -4.80 7.11 -1.38
CA CYS A 279 -5.60 8.27 -1.76
C CYS A 279 -4.74 9.53 -1.92
N ASP A 280 -5.07 10.35 -2.93
CA ASP A 280 -4.65 11.75 -2.94
C ASP A 280 -5.58 12.60 -2.07
N TRP A 281 -5.35 13.90 -2.06
CA TRP A 281 -6.17 14.85 -1.33
C TRP A 281 -7.68 14.73 -1.64
N ASP A 282 -8.04 14.69 -2.92
CA ASP A 282 -9.43 14.63 -3.37
C ASP A 282 -10.06 13.26 -3.02
N GLY A 283 -9.30 12.17 -3.13
CA GLY A 283 -9.68 10.82 -2.70
C GLY A 283 -9.95 10.71 -1.20
N LEU A 284 -9.11 11.33 -0.36
CA LEU A 284 -9.31 11.38 1.09
C LEU A 284 -10.62 12.12 1.44
N LEU A 285 -10.81 13.32 0.91
CA LEU A 285 -11.99 14.15 1.19
C LEU A 285 -13.30 13.53 0.70
N SER A 286 -13.30 12.99 -0.52
CA SER A 286 -14.47 12.34 -1.09
C SER A 286 -14.86 11.08 -0.32
N SER A 287 -13.88 10.29 0.12
CA SER A 287 -14.11 9.10 0.94
C SER A 287 -14.71 9.44 2.30
N ILE A 288 -14.14 10.43 3.00
CA ILE A 288 -14.67 10.93 4.28
C ILE A 288 -16.13 11.36 4.11
N LYS A 289 -16.42 12.22 3.13
CA LYS A 289 -17.78 12.69 2.86
C LYS A 289 -18.74 11.54 2.56
N ALA A 290 -18.29 10.55 1.78
CA ALA A 290 -19.10 9.41 1.39
C ALA A 290 -19.45 8.50 2.58
N THR A 291 -18.61 8.42 3.62
CA THR A 291 -18.90 7.63 4.83
C THR A 291 -20.05 8.21 5.66
N GLY A 292 -20.29 9.52 5.57
CA GLY A 292 -21.24 10.22 6.45
C GLY A 292 -20.80 10.31 7.92
N ALA A 293 -19.54 10.00 8.23
CA ALA A 293 -19.01 10.13 9.58
C ALA A 293 -18.88 11.59 10.00
N GLU A 294 -19.16 11.85 11.28
CA GLU A 294 -18.99 13.16 11.90
C GLU A 294 -17.62 13.28 12.58
N LYS A 295 -17.09 12.16 13.08
CA LYS A 295 -15.80 12.07 13.78
C LYS A 295 -14.75 11.45 12.88
N ILE A 296 -13.65 12.18 12.66
CA ILE A 296 -12.55 11.73 11.81
C ILE A 296 -11.27 11.65 12.64
N ILE A 297 -10.58 10.51 12.58
CA ILE A 297 -9.28 10.34 13.22
C ILE A 297 -8.24 10.13 12.12
N CYS A 298 -7.41 11.14 11.93
CA CYS A 298 -6.35 11.14 10.93
C CYS A 298 -5.10 10.49 11.50
N THR A 299 -4.58 9.49 10.79
CA THR A 299 -3.39 8.71 11.20
C THR A 299 -2.36 8.72 10.09
N HIS A 300 -1.08 8.78 10.47
CA HIS A 300 0.08 8.74 9.54
C HIS A 300 0.11 9.82 8.43
N GLY A 301 1.30 10.24 7.99
CA GLY A 301 1.45 11.30 6.97
C GLY A 301 1.16 12.71 7.48
N TYR A 302 0.45 13.53 6.69
CA TYR A 302 0.22 14.97 6.94
C TYR A 302 -1.00 15.25 7.83
N THR A 303 -1.07 14.56 8.98
CA THR A 303 -2.25 14.50 9.84
C THR A 303 -2.67 15.85 10.42
N ASP A 304 -1.74 16.69 10.87
CA ASP A 304 -2.05 17.97 11.51
C ASP A 304 -2.71 18.97 10.55
N ILE A 305 -2.13 19.12 9.35
CA ILE A 305 -2.64 20.02 8.31
C ILE A 305 -3.99 19.52 7.82
N PHE A 306 -4.11 18.22 7.54
CA PHE A 306 -5.36 17.63 7.04
C PHE A 306 -6.48 17.72 8.08
N SER A 307 -6.21 17.38 9.34
CA SER A 307 -7.21 17.48 10.43
C SER A 307 -7.65 18.91 10.67
N LYS A 308 -6.75 19.89 10.54
CA LYS A 308 -7.13 21.31 10.63
C LYS A 308 -8.12 21.68 9.54
N TYR A 309 -7.83 21.30 8.29
CA TYR A 309 -8.73 21.55 7.17
C TYR A 309 -10.10 20.87 7.34
N LEU A 310 -10.14 19.63 7.82
CA LEU A 310 -11.40 18.93 8.11
C LEU A 310 -12.23 19.65 9.18
N ARG A 311 -11.61 20.23 10.21
CA ARG A 311 -12.33 21.05 11.21
C ARG A 311 -12.93 22.31 10.59
N GLU A 312 -12.25 22.94 9.62
CA GLU A 312 -12.80 24.07 8.87
C GLU A 312 -14.02 23.67 8.02
N LEU A 313 -14.11 22.41 7.60
CA LEU A 313 -15.28 21.83 6.93
C LEU A 313 -16.39 21.39 7.88
N GLY A 314 -16.19 21.48 9.20
CA GLY A 314 -17.20 21.16 10.22
C GLY A 314 -17.13 19.74 10.83
N TYR A 315 -16.10 18.95 10.54
CA TYR A 315 -15.91 17.63 11.16
C TYR A 315 -15.29 17.73 12.57
N ASP A 316 -15.62 16.80 13.48
CA ASP A 316 -14.83 16.54 14.70
C ASP A 316 -13.58 15.73 14.30
N ALA A 317 -12.57 16.43 13.77
CA ALA A 317 -11.34 15.83 13.27
C ALA A 317 -10.18 15.96 14.25
N ARG A 318 -9.49 14.84 14.50
CA ARG A 318 -8.36 14.71 15.45
C ARG A 318 -7.22 13.94 14.83
N THR A 319 -6.03 14.09 15.40
CA THR A 319 -4.83 13.33 15.01
C THR A 319 -4.52 12.26 16.04
N GLU A 320 -4.03 11.12 15.57
CA GLU A 320 -3.47 10.09 16.44
C GLU A 320 -2.12 9.62 15.89
N MET A 321 -1.15 9.49 16.80
CA MET A 321 0.19 9.02 16.45
C MET A 321 0.18 7.50 16.29
N THR A 322 0.77 7.02 15.20
CA THR A 322 0.84 5.59 14.88
C THR A 322 2.24 5.20 14.40
N GLN A 323 2.53 3.89 14.35
CA GLN A 323 3.77 3.35 13.74
C GLN A 323 3.56 2.85 12.31
N TYR A 324 2.46 3.23 11.68
CA TYR A 324 2.27 3.01 10.24
C TYR A 324 3.20 3.94 9.47
N GLU A 325 3.66 3.52 8.31
CA GLU A 325 4.64 4.24 7.50
C GLU A 325 4.15 4.52 6.06
N GLY A 326 3.14 3.80 5.55
CA GLY A 326 2.59 4.00 4.21
C GLY A 326 3.67 4.14 3.13
N GLU A 327 3.52 5.09 2.19
CA GLU A 327 4.60 5.39 1.22
C GLU A 327 5.80 6.16 1.84
N ASN A 328 5.73 6.68 3.08
CA ASN A 328 6.84 7.41 3.70
C ASN A 328 8.04 6.51 4.02
N ALA A 329 7.84 5.19 4.16
CA ALA A 329 8.92 4.23 4.35
C ALA A 329 10.01 4.32 3.27
N GLU A 330 9.68 4.82 2.07
CA GLU A 330 10.68 5.06 1.01
C GLU A 330 11.52 6.31 1.22
N MET A 331 11.02 7.31 1.94
CA MET A 331 11.77 8.56 2.17
C MET A 331 12.76 8.39 3.33
N ASN A 332 12.35 7.68 4.40
CA ASN A 332 13.13 7.61 5.63
C ASN A 332 14.27 6.58 5.59
N LYS A 333 14.18 5.54 4.76
CA LYS A 333 15.26 4.54 4.61
C LYS A 333 16.55 5.10 3.98
N GLU A 334 16.49 6.28 3.37
CA GLU A 334 17.69 6.94 2.81
C GLU A 334 18.43 7.81 3.85
N GLU A 335 17.73 8.41 4.82
CA GLU A 335 18.39 9.22 5.87
C GLU A 335 19.25 8.37 6.81
N ASP A 336 18.88 7.10 7.03
CA ASP A 336 19.65 6.15 7.85
C ASP A 336 20.87 5.55 7.11
N LEU A 337 21.04 5.82 5.80
CA LEU A 337 22.24 5.47 5.04
C LEU A 337 23.26 6.62 4.97
N GLU A 338 22.88 7.82 5.42
CA GLU A 338 23.74 9.01 5.51
C GLU A 338 24.21 9.32 6.95
N LYS A 339 23.90 8.46 7.92
CA LYS A 339 24.46 8.45 9.28
C LYS A 339 25.30 7.21 9.51
#